data_AF-R6I923-F1
#
_entry.id   AF-R6I923-F1
#
_cell.length_a   1.000
_cell.length_b   1.000
_cell.length_c   1.000
_cell.angle_alpha   90.00
_cell.angle_beta   90.00
_cell.angle_gamma   90.00
#
_symmetry.space_group_name_H-M   'P 1'
#
loop_
_entity.id
_entity.type
_entity.pdbx_description
1 polymer ?
#
loop_
_entity_poly.entity_id
_entity_poly.type
_entity_poly.pdbx_seq_one_letter_code
_entity_poly.pdbx_strand_id
1 'polypeptide(L)'
;MSHLVPLISDLAMILTLAGLATILCKKLNQPLILGYMLAGFLASPHFSLLPNVIDSDNITVWSDIGVIFILFDLGLDYNFNKIKSTANTAIIAAVTEFTGIACLGFACAQLLGWSLTDSIFTGCMLTMSSTAVVSKTLGELNLLKRPLHPSLSAFWFWKIFPALS
;
A
#
# COMPACT_ATOMS: atom_id res chain seq x y z
N MET A 1 -17.32 -2.86 31.35
CA MET A 1 -18.09 -1.96 30.47
C MET A 1 -17.41 -0.61 30.21
N SER A 2 -16.47 -0.16 31.05
CA SER A 2 -15.75 1.12 30.89
C SER A 2 -14.72 1.17 29.75
N HIS A 3 -14.14 0.04 29.34
CA HIS A 3 -13.11 -0.02 28.28
C HIS A 3 -13.68 -0.16 26.85
N LEU A 4 -14.96 -0.48 26.69
CA LEU A 4 -15.58 -0.65 25.36
C LEU A 4 -16.00 0.68 24.73
N VAL A 5 -16.38 1.65 25.57
CA VAL A 5 -16.77 3.00 25.14
C VAL A 5 -15.64 3.73 24.41
N PRO A 6 -14.40 3.79 24.94
CA PRO A 6 -13.30 4.42 24.21
C PRO A 6 -12.97 3.69 22.91
N LEU A 7 -12.99 2.35 22.90
CA LEU A 7 -12.72 1.54 21.70
C LEU A 7 -13.68 1.87 20.53
N ILE A 8 -14.97 2.02 20.82
CA ILE A 8 -16.00 2.34 19.81
C ILE A 8 -15.88 3.80 19.38
N SER A 9 -15.60 4.71 20.32
CA SER A 9 -15.41 6.14 20.04
C SER A 9 -14.21 6.37 19.12
N ASP A 10 -13.09 5.70 19.39
CA ASP A 10 -11.86 5.78 18.59
C ASP A 10 -12.10 5.25 17.17
N LEU A 11 -12.79 4.10 17.04
CA LEU A 11 -13.16 3.57 15.72
C LEU A 11 -14.05 4.56 14.94
N ALA A 12 -15.09 5.10 15.60
CA ALA A 12 -16.00 6.05 14.96
C ALA A 12 -15.25 7.29 14.47
N MET A 13 -14.30 7.79 15.26
CA MET A 13 -13.45 8.91 14.89
C MET A 13 -12.55 8.59 13.69
N ILE A 14 -11.83 7.47 13.72
CA ILE A 14 -10.94 7.03 12.64
C ILE A 14 -11.72 6.88 11.33
N LEU A 15 -12.89 6.22 11.37
CA LEU A 15 -13.74 6.04 10.19
C LEU A 15 -14.30 7.37 9.66
N THR A 16 -14.66 8.29 10.54
CA THR A 16 -15.17 9.61 10.15
C THR A 16 -14.08 10.46 9.49
N LEU A 17 -12.88 10.51 10.08
CA LEU A 17 -11.73 11.21 9.51
C LEU A 17 -11.30 10.61 8.17
N ALA A 18 -11.21 9.28 8.10
CA ALA A 18 -10.90 8.57 6.86
C ALA A 18 -11.94 8.87 5.78
N GLY A 19 -13.23 8.83 6.10
CA GLY A 19 -14.32 9.15 5.18
C GLY A 19 -14.23 10.57 4.64
N LEU A 20 -14.06 11.57 5.53
CA LEU A 20 -13.95 12.98 5.13
C LEU A 20 -12.71 13.25 4.28
N ALA A 21 -11.54 12.74 4.68
CA ALA A 21 -10.30 12.90 3.93
C ALA A 21 -10.40 12.23 2.54
N THR A 22 -11.01 11.05 2.48
CA THR A 22 -11.21 10.32 1.22
C THR A 22 -12.16 11.06 0.27
N ILE A 23 -13.26 11.64 0.78
CA ILE A 23 -14.18 12.47 -0.01
C ILE A 23 -13.45 13.70 -0.57
N LEU A 24 -12.62 14.34 0.26
CA LEU A 24 -11.83 15.50 -0.16
C LEU A 24 -10.82 15.11 -1.26
N CYS A 25 -10.08 14.01 -1.08
CA CYS A 25 -9.17 13.49 -2.10
C CYS A 25 -9.89 13.15 -3.41
N LYS A 26 -11.07 12.52 -3.33
CA LYS A 26 -11.88 12.20 -4.51
C LYS A 26 -12.35 13.45 -5.25
N LYS A 27 -12.74 14.52 -4.54
CA LYS A 27 -13.10 15.81 -5.14
C LYS A 27 -11.91 16.49 -5.84
N LEU A 28 -10.71 16.25 -5.34
CA LEU A 28 -9.44 16.75 -5.92
C LEU A 28 -8.84 15.82 -6.98
N ASN A 29 -9.55 14.75 -7.39
CA ASN A 29 -9.06 13.69 -8.29
C ASN A 29 -7.73 13.06 -7.84
N GLN A 30 -7.51 12.98 -6.53
CA GLN A 30 -6.34 12.35 -5.94
C GLN A 30 -6.61 10.87 -5.58
N PRO A 31 -5.58 10.00 -5.61
CA PRO A 31 -5.68 8.62 -5.13
C PRO A 31 -6.23 8.53 -3.71
N LEU A 32 -7.13 7.57 -3.44
CA LEU A 32 -7.77 7.45 -2.12
C LEU A 32 -6.76 7.17 -0.99
N ILE A 33 -5.63 6.53 -1.32
CA ILE A 33 -4.61 6.20 -0.31
C ILE A 33 -4.01 7.44 0.36
N LEU A 34 -3.92 8.56 -0.37
CA LEU A 34 -3.50 9.84 0.21
C LEU A 34 -4.51 10.31 1.26
N GLY A 35 -5.80 10.07 1.04
CA GLY A 35 -6.86 10.36 2.00
C GLY A 35 -6.71 9.57 3.30
N TYR A 36 -6.39 8.28 3.21
CA TYR A 36 -6.13 7.45 4.39
C TYR A 36 -4.87 7.90 5.16
N MET A 37 -3.79 8.25 4.45
CA MET A 37 -2.57 8.79 5.08
C MET A 37 -2.84 10.11 5.79
N LEU A 38 -3.59 11.02 5.16
CA LEU A 38 -3.99 12.29 5.75
C LEU A 38 -4.88 12.09 6.97
N ALA A 39 -5.83 11.15 6.91
CA ALA A 39 -6.69 10.83 8.05
C ALA A 39 -5.88 10.28 9.24
N GLY A 40 -4.91 9.38 9.00
CA GLY A 40 -4.02 8.87 10.03
C GLY A 40 -3.12 9.97 10.63
N PHE A 41 -2.63 10.88 9.79
CA PHE A 41 -1.88 12.06 10.25
C PHE A 41 -2.73 13.00 11.11
N LEU A 42 -3.98 13.25 10.71
CA LEU A 42 -4.92 14.11 11.46
C LEU A 42 -5.41 13.46 12.76
N ALA A 43 -5.52 12.14 12.79
CA ALA A 43 -5.87 11.37 13.97
C ALA A 43 -4.70 11.19 14.96
N SER A 44 -3.50 11.70 14.61
CA SER A 44 -2.30 11.53 15.41
C SER A 44 -2.31 12.38 16.69
N PRO A 45 -1.72 11.89 17.80
CA PRO A 45 -1.47 12.65 19.05
C PRO A 45 -0.77 13.98 18.84
N HIS A 46 0.00 14.10 17.77
CA HIS A 46 0.75 15.31 17.44
C HIS A 46 -0.11 16.43 16.83
N PHE A 47 -1.36 16.16 16.46
CA PHE A 47 -2.27 17.14 15.87
C PHE A 47 -3.33 17.58 16.90
N SER A 48 -3.04 18.66 17.62
CA SER A 48 -3.84 19.16 18.75
C SER A 48 -5.16 19.85 18.38
N LEU A 49 -5.52 19.92 17.10
CA LEU A 49 -6.74 20.59 16.60
C LEU A 49 -7.97 19.68 16.58
N LEU A 50 -7.80 18.37 16.72
CA LEU A 50 -8.88 17.37 16.70
C LEU A 50 -8.87 16.56 17.99
N PRO A 51 -10.03 16.03 18.43
CA PRO A 51 -10.04 15.06 19.52
C PRO A 51 -9.14 13.90 19.11
N ASN A 52 -8.21 13.55 20.00
CA ASN A 52 -7.18 12.60 19.66
C ASN A 52 -7.66 11.16 19.84
N VAL A 53 -7.00 10.21 19.18
CA VAL A 53 -7.18 8.80 19.55
C VAL A 53 -6.39 8.59 20.85
N ILE A 54 -7.11 8.38 21.94
CA ILE A 54 -6.61 8.54 23.31
C ILE A 54 -5.68 7.40 23.73
N ASP A 55 -5.71 6.27 23.01
CA ASP A 55 -4.99 5.06 23.41
C ASP A 55 -4.36 4.31 22.22
N SER A 56 -3.04 4.11 22.27
CA SER A 56 -2.30 3.32 21.27
C SER A 56 -2.75 1.87 21.25
N ASP A 57 -3.17 1.33 22.39
CA ASP A 57 -3.56 -0.07 22.52
C ASP A 57 -4.85 -0.35 21.72
N ASN A 58 -5.80 0.59 21.72
CA ASN A 58 -7.02 0.50 20.94
C ASN A 58 -6.76 0.52 19.43
N ILE A 59 -5.81 1.35 18.98
CA ILE A 59 -5.42 1.42 17.55
C ILE A 59 -4.81 0.09 17.12
N THR A 60 -3.96 -0.52 17.94
CA THR A 60 -3.34 -1.82 17.63
C THR A 60 -4.41 -2.90 17.47
N VAL A 61 -5.40 -2.98 18.37
CA VAL A 61 -6.50 -3.95 18.24
C VAL A 61 -7.26 -3.79 16.92
N TRP A 62 -7.63 -2.56 16.55
CA TRP A 62 -8.34 -2.32 15.29
C TRP A 62 -7.46 -2.57 14.06
N SER A 63 -6.16 -2.28 14.15
CA SER A 63 -5.20 -2.53 13.09
C SER A 63 -5.03 -4.03 12.83
N ASP A 64 -4.93 -4.83 13.89
CA ASP A 64 -4.83 -6.29 13.79
C ASP A 64 -6.08 -6.88 13.12
N ILE A 65 -7.27 -6.44 13.54
CA ILE A 65 -8.54 -6.85 12.92
C ILE A 65 -8.57 -6.45 11.43
N GLY A 66 -8.14 -5.23 11.11
CA GLY A 66 -8.05 -4.76 9.72
C GLY A 66 -7.10 -5.61 8.86
N VAL A 67 -5.92 -5.94 9.38
CA VAL A 67 -4.95 -6.81 8.71
C VAL A 67 -5.51 -8.21 8.49
N ILE A 68 -6.22 -8.77 9.48
CA ILE A 68 -6.89 -10.08 9.34
C ILE A 68 -7.91 -10.04 8.19
N PHE A 69 -8.74 -9.00 8.11
CA PHE A 69 -9.69 -8.86 7.01
C PHE A 69 -9.01 -8.73 5.65
N ILE A 70 -7.92 -7.95 5.56
CA ILE A 70 -7.14 -7.81 4.31
C ILE A 70 -6.54 -9.15 3.90
N LEU A 71 -5.92 -9.88 4.82
CA LEU A 71 -5.33 -11.20 4.53
C LEU A 71 -6.39 -12.25 4.17
N PHE A 72 -7.57 -12.17 4.77
CA PHE A 72 -8.69 -13.04 4.47
C PHE A 72 -9.26 -12.76 3.07
N ASP A 73 -9.54 -11.50 2.76
CA ASP A 73 -10.03 -11.05 1.44
C ASP A 73 -9.05 -11.44 0.33
N LEU A 74 -7.75 -11.18 0.55
CA LEU A 74 -6.68 -11.62 -0.33
C LEU A 74 -6.72 -13.13 -0.55
N GLY A 75 -6.96 -13.91 0.51
CA GLY A 75 -7.11 -15.36 0.42
C GLY A 75 -8.32 -15.84 -0.38
N LEU A 76 -9.43 -15.09 -0.38
CA LEU A 76 -10.66 -15.42 -1.13
C LEU A 76 -10.52 -15.17 -2.63
N ASP A 77 -9.82 -14.11 -3.03
CA ASP A 77 -9.61 -13.74 -4.43
C ASP A 77 -8.56 -14.62 -5.14
N TYR A 78 -7.75 -15.38 -4.40
CA TYR A 78 -6.69 -16.20 -4.97
C TYR A 78 -7.20 -17.47 -5.66
N ASN A 79 -6.99 -17.55 -6.99
CA ASN A 79 -7.23 -18.76 -7.77
C ASN A 79 -5.92 -19.53 -8.02
N PHE A 80 -5.66 -20.57 -7.23
CA PHE A 80 -4.47 -21.41 -7.33
C PHE A 80 -4.21 -21.98 -8.75
N ASN A 81 -5.26 -22.23 -9.54
CA ASN A 81 -5.11 -22.79 -10.89
C ASN A 81 -4.53 -21.76 -11.88
N LYS A 82 -4.80 -20.46 -11.69
CA LYS A 82 -4.25 -19.39 -12.53
C LYS A 82 -2.78 -19.08 -12.22
N ILE A 83 -2.40 -19.15 -10.94
CA ILE A 83 -1.01 -18.96 -10.52
C ILE A 83 -0.13 -20.04 -11.15
N LYS A 84 -0.58 -21.30 -11.15
CA LYS A 84 0.21 -22.42 -11.68
C LYS A 84 0.47 -22.32 -13.18
N SER A 85 -0.46 -21.78 -13.98
CA SER A 85 -0.27 -21.62 -15.42
C SER A 85 0.69 -20.48 -15.79
N THR A 86 0.82 -19.47 -14.92
CA THR A 86 1.66 -18.28 -15.15
C THR A 86 2.89 -18.23 -14.24
N ALA A 87 3.09 -19.25 -13.39
CA ALA A 87 4.12 -19.28 -12.35
C ALA A 87 5.52 -19.01 -12.88
N ASN A 88 5.88 -19.60 -14.03
CA ASN A 88 7.24 -19.47 -14.56
C ASN A 88 7.54 -18.02 -14.99
N THR A 89 6.59 -17.38 -15.68
CA THR A 89 6.71 -15.97 -16.08
C THR A 89 6.70 -15.05 -14.85
N ALA A 90 5.83 -15.33 -13.88
CA ALA A 90 5.74 -14.54 -12.65
C ALA A 90 7.03 -14.62 -11.81
N ILE A 91 7.65 -15.79 -11.70
CA ILE A 91 8.91 -15.98 -10.97
C ILE A 91 10.05 -15.21 -11.63
N ILE A 92 10.21 -15.32 -12.96
CA ILE A 92 11.24 -14.59 -13.69
C ILE A 92 11.04 -13.08 -13.52
N ALA A 93 9.79 -12.63 -13.55
CA ALA A 93 9.47 -11.22 -13.34
C ALA A 93 9.82 -10.76 -11.92
N ALA A 94 9.38 -11.50 -10.90
CA ALA A 94 9.66 -11.18 -9.50
C ALA A 94 11.16 -11.13 -9.19
N VAL A 95 11.94 -12.10 -9.68
CA VAL A 95 13.40 -12.14 -9.46
C VAL A 95 14.08 -10.96 -10.13
N THR A 96 13.71 -10.66 -11.37
CA THR A 96 14.31 -9.56 -12.14
C THR A 96 13.94 -8.20 -11.55
N GLU A 97 12.69 -8.01 -11.09
CA GLU A 97 12.25 -6.79 -10.39
C GLU A 97 12.97 -6.63 -9.06
N PHE A 98 13.00 -7.69 -8.24
CA PHE A 98 13.66 -7.69 -6.94
C PHE A 98 15.14 -7.33 -7.07
N THR A 99 15.87 -8.04 -7.95
CA THR A 99 17.30 -7.79 -8.15
C THR A 99 17.56 -6.42 -8.76
N GLY A 100 16.74 -5.97 -9.72
CA GLY A 100 16.86 -4.65 -10.33
C GLY A 100 16.70 -3.52 -9.31
N ILE A 101 15.61 -3.54 -8.53
CA ILE A 101 15.33 -2.51 -7.53
C ILE A 101 16.33 -2.57 -6.37
N ALA A 102 16.69 -3.77 -5.90
CA ALA A 102 17.68 -3.92 -4.83
C ALA A 102 19.04 -3.35 -5.24
N CYS A 103 19.53 -3.67 -6.45
CA CYS A 103 20.79 -3.14 -6.96
C CYS A 103 20.75 -1.62 -7.13
N LEU A 104 19.66 -1.07 -7.67
CA LEU A 104 19.49 0.39 -7.80
C LEU A 104 19.45 1.08 -6.44
N GLY A 105 18.70 0.53 -5.49
CA GLY A 105 18.60 1.05 -4.12
C GLY A 105 19.95 1.01 -3.40
N PHE A 106 20.68 -0.10 -3.52
CA PHE A 106 22.04 -0.23 -2.99
C PHE A 106 23.00 0.78 -3.62
N ALA A 107 22.99 0.92 -4.94
CA ALA A 107 23.85 1.87 -5.65
C ALA A 107 23.57 3.32 -5.23
N CYS A 108 22.29 3.70 -5.11
CA CYS A 108 21.90 5.01 -4.60
C CYS A 108 22.38 5.27 -3.17
N ALA A 109 22.19 4.31 -2.26
CA ALA A 109 22.65 4.43 -0.87
C ALA A 109 24.19 4.54 -0.79
N GLN A 110 24.91 3.81 -1.64
CA GLN A 110 26.37 3.91 -1.72
C GLN A 110 26.83 5.27 -2.25
N LEU A 111 26.13 5.84 -3.23
CA LEU A 111 26.39 7.20 -3.73
C LEU A 111 26.13 8.28 -2.67
N LEU A 112 25.20 8.02 -1.75
CA LEU A 112 24.93 8.87 -0.58
C LEU A 112 25.96 8.68 0.55
N GLY A 113 26.94 7.78 0.37
CA GLY A 113 28.02 7.53 1.33
C GLY A 113 27.59 6.70 2.54
N TRP A 114 26.50 5.93 2.43
CA TRP A 114 26.01 5.10 3.54
C TRP A 114 26.89 3.87 3.76
N SER A 115 26.79 3.28 4.96
CA SER A 115 27.53 2.06 5.27
C SER A 115 27.03 0.89 4.43
N LEU A 116 27.88 -0.13 4.24
CA LEU A 116 27.53 -1.30 3.41
C LEU A 116 26.27 -2.01 3.94
N THR A 117 26.11 -2.07 5.26
CA THR A 117 24.92 -2.64 5.91
C THR A 117 23.67 -1.81 5.64
N ASP A 118 23.74 -0.49 5.80
CA ASP A 118 22.60 0.41 5.56
C ASP A 118 22.18 0.40 4.09
N SER A 119 23.15 0.34 3.17
CA SER A 119 22.89 0.26 1.74
C SER A 119 22.16 -1.02 1.34
N ILE A 120 22.54 -2.17 1.92
CA ILE A 120 21.83 -3.44 1.67
C ILE A 120 20.41 -3.38 2.24
N PHE A 121 20.25 -2.89 3.47
CA PHE A 121 18.93 -2.74 4.08
C PHE A 121 18.02 -1.84 3.23
N THR A 122 18.54 -0.70 2.77
CA THR A 122 17.80 0.25 1.95
C THR A 122 17.41 -0.36 0.61
N GLY A 123 18.34 -1.07 -0.05
CA GLY A 123 18.07 -1.80 -1.29
C GLY A 123 16.92 -2.80 -1.10
N CYS A 124 16.96 -3.62 -0.06
CA CYS A 124 15.91 -4.58 0.26
C CYS A 124 14.58 -3.90 0.60
N MET A 125 14.57 -2.83 1.41
CA MET A 125 13.35 -2.11 1.78
C MET A 125 12.63 -1.52 0.56
N LEU A 126 13.38 -1.04 -0.43
CA LEU A 126 12.82 -0.49 -1.67
C LEU A 126 12.16 -1.54 -2.56
N THR A 127 12.54 -2.82 -2.44
CA THR A 127 11.91 -3.91 -3.22
C THR A 127 10.47 -4.21 -2.78
N MET A 128 10.09 -3.84 -1.55
CA MET A 128 8.74 -4.09 -1.04
C MET A 128 7.74 -3.14 -1.69
N SER A 129 7.17 -3.55 -2.83
CA SER A 129 6.13 -2.82 -3.54
C SER A 129 4.75 -3.42 -3.28
N SER A 130 3.79 -2.59 -2.81
CA SER A 130 2.40 -3.00 -2.65
C SER A 130 1.64 -2.89 -3.96
N THR A 131 1.71 -3.94 -4.79
CA THR A 131 1.09 -3.97 -6.13
C THR A 131 -0.43 -3.81 -6.08
N ALA A 132 -1.07 -4.24 -4.98
CA ALA A 132 -2.51 -4.07 -4.74
C ALA A 132 -2.92 -2.59 -4.62
N VAL A 133 -2.06 -1.75 -4.03
CA VAL A 133 -2.30 -0.31 -3.96
C VAL A 133 -2.18 0.32 -5.34
N VAL A 134 -1.17 -0.08 -6.13
CA VAL A 134 -0.95 0.47 -7.46
C VAL A 134 -2.09 0.11 -8.41
N SER A 135 -2.58 -1.14 -8.40
CA SER A 135 -3.69 -1.56 -9.25
C SER A 135 -4.99 -0.81 -8.90
N LYS A 136 -5.28 -0.65 -7.60
CA LYS A 136 -6.45 0.08 -7.11
C LYS A 136 -6.40 1.56 -7.48
N THR A 137 -5.26 2.22 -7.28
CA THR A 137 -5.08 3.63 -7.64
C THR A 137 -5.14 3.87 -9.15
N LEU A 138 -4.60 2.96 -9.98
CA LEU A 138 -4.73 3.05 -11.44
C LEU A 138 -6.17 2.90 -11.91
N GLY A 139 -6.94 2.01 -11.28
CA GLY A 139 -8.37 1.84 -11.53
C GLY A 139 -9.16 3.11 -11.17
N GLU A 140 -8.87 3.69 -10.00
CA GLU A 140 -9.47 4.94 -9.54
C GLU A 140 -9.20 6.11 -10.50
N LEU A 141 -7.96 6.21 -10.99
CA LEU A 141 -7.54 7.26 -11.93
C LEU A 141 -8.02 7.02 -13.38
N ASN A 142 -8.76 5.93 -13.65
CA ASN A 142 -9.22 5.52 -14.99
C ASN A 142 -8.09 5.40 -16.04
N LEU A 143 -6.83 5.27 -15.62
CA LEU A 143 -5.68 5.21 -16.53
C LEU A 143 -5.57 3.88 -17.27
N LEU A 144 -6.23 2.82 -16.78
CA LEU A 144 -6.32 1.52 -17.44
C LEU A 144 -7.05 1.55 -18.80
N LYS A 145 -7.81 2.62 -19.09
CA LYS A 145 -8.60 2.74 -20.32
C LYS A 145 -7.92 3.56 -21.44
N ARG A 146 -6.77 4.19 -21.18
CA ARG A 146 -6.07 4.99 -22.20
C ARG A 146 -5.08 4.11 -23.00
N PRO A 147 -5.05 4.22 -24.33
CA PRO A 147 -4.04 3.52 -25.13
C PRO A 147 -2.66 4.15 -24.81
N LEU A 148 -1.86 3.45 -24.00
CA LEU A 148 -0.47 3.83 -23.74
C LEU A 148 0.41 3.52 -24.97
N HIS A 149 1.47 4.31 -25.12
CA HIS A 149 2.48 4.14 -26.17
C HIS A 149 3.07 2.71 -26.17
N PRO A 150 3.37 2.09 -27.34
CA PRO A 150 3.75 0.67 -27.45
C PRO A 150 4.96 0.24 -26.60
N SER A 151 5.92 1.14 -26.38
CA SER A 151 7.10 0.86 -25.53
C SER A 151 6.78 0.83 -24.04
N LEU A 152 5.82 1.65 -23.60
CA LEU A 152 5.36 1.68 -22.22
C LEU A 152 4.39 0.53 -21.97
N SER A 153 3.54 0.16 -22.93
CA SER A 153 2.62 -0.97 -22.76
C SER A 153 3.34 -2.29 -22.50
N ALA A 154 4.54 -2.53 -23.04
CA ALA A 154 5.33 -3.73 -22.75
C ALA A 154 5.86 -3.76 -21.30
N PHE A 155 6.40 -2.63 -20.82
CA PHE A 155 6.87 -2.47 -19.44
C PHE A 155 5.71 -2.57 -18.42
N TRP A 156 4.58 -1.93 -18.75
CA TRP A 156 3.36 -1.99 -17.95
C TRP A 156 2.69 -3.37 -17.96
N PHE A 157 2.65 -4.04 -19.11
CA PHE A 157 2.15 -5.41 -19.22
C PHE A 157 2.99 -6.35 -18.35
N TRP A 158 4.32 -6.22 -18.39
CA TRP A 158 5.21 -7.04 -17.59
C TRP A 158 5.05 -6.80 -16.08
N LYS A 159 4.70 -5.58 -15.65
CA LYS A 159 4.49 -5.23 -14.24
C LYS A 159 3.09 -5.54 -13.70
N ILE A 160 2.06 -5.51 -14.55
CA ILE A 160 0.65 -5.70 -14.14
C ILE A 160 0.17 -7.14 -14.36
N PHE A 161 0.69 -7.85 -15.37
CA PHE A 161 0.21 -9.19 -15.69
C PHE A 161 0.38 -10.21 -14.56
N PRO A 162 1.47 -10.20 -13.75
CA PRO A 162 1.57 -11.05 -12.56
C PRO A 162 0.61 -10.65 -11.43
N ALA A 163 0.06 -9.44 -11.46
CA ALA A 163 -0.83 -8.90 -10.42
C ALA A 163 -2.33 -9.07 -10.74
N LEU A 164 -2.68 -9.47 -11.97
CA LEU A 164 -4.05 -9.76 -12.42
C LEU A 164 -4.32 -11.28 -12.57
N SER A 165 -3.32 -12.13 -12.32
CA SER A 165 -3.43 -13.60 -12.32
C SER A 165 -3.64 -14.14 -10.91
#